data_AF-A0A0J8D788-F1
#
_entry.id   AF-A0A0J8D788-F1
#
_cell.length_a   1.000
_cell.length_b   1.000
_cell.length_c   1.000
_cell.angle_alpha   90.00
_cell.angle_beta   90.00
_cell.angle_gamma   90.00
#
_symmetry.space_group_name_H-M   'P 1'
#
loop_
_entity.id
_entity.type
_entity.pdbx_description
1 polymer ?
#
loop_
_entity_poly.entity_id
_entity_poly.type
_entity_poly.pdbx_seq_one_letter_code
_entity_poly.pdbx_strand_id
1 'polypeptide(L)'
;MKSEKEDRRVRYTKMVLEQSLLDIMKEKPINKITVTDICKLADINRNTFYTHYSSPQELLIHIENKFFDKIQSSINSEVNCIQDICQRIVENSELCKILFSEYGDKEFLKKLINIAYDKTLTQWKEVLGEGNYNGDELELLYIYSINGSVAILQNWIQGGMVKSPKEIASFIDKVSRYACNPFFNKN
;
A
#
# COMPACT_ATOMS: atom_id res chain seq x y z
N MET A 1 -7.16 -16.93 29.64
CA MET A 1 -7.70 -15.66 29.09
C MET A 1 -6.86 -14.52 29.63
N LYS A 2 -6.25 -13.68 28.77
CA LYS A 2 -5.52 -12.47 29.21
C LYS A 2 -6.53 -11.49 29.83
N SER A 3 -6.12 -10.77 30.87
CA SER A 3 -6.99 -9.77 31.52
C SER A 3 -7.20 -8.56 30.60
N GLU A 4 -8.38 -7.93 30.64
CA GLU A 4 -8.69 -6.71 29.85
C GLU A 4 -7.63 -5.61 30.03
N LYS A 5 -7.05 -5.51 31.24
CA LYS A 5 -6.03 -4.53 31.58
C LYS A 5 -4.70 -4.81 30.86
N GLU A 6 -4.30 -6.08 30.75
CA GLU A 6 -3.12 -6.47 29.98
C GLU A 6 -3.32 -6.21 28.49
N ASP A 7 -4.51 -6.47 27.95
CA ASP A 7 -4.82 -6.21 26.55
C ASP A 7 -4.73 -4.70 26.21
N ARG A 8 -5.30 -3.83 27.06
CA ARG A 8 -5.15 -2.37 26.90
C ARG A 8 -3.69 -1.92 26.90
N ARG A 9 -2.87 -2.45 27.81
CA ARG A 9 -1.44 -2.12 27.88
C ARG A 9 -0.71 -2.55 26.63
N VAL A 10 -0.97 -3.76 26.13
CA VAL A 10 -0.36 -4.26 24.88
C VAL A 10 -0.75 -3.38 23.69
N ARG A 11 -2.02 -3.00 23.56
CA ARG A 11 -2.49 -2.12 22.48
C ARG A 11 -1.81 -0.75 22.53
N TYR A 12 -1.71 -0.16 23.72
CA TYR A 12 -1.01 1.11 23.90
C TYR A 12 0.46 1.01 23.51
N THR A 13 1.18 -0.01 24.00
CA THR A 13 2.59 -0.23 23.65
C THR A 13 2.78 -0.36 22.15
N LYS A 14 1.97 -1.17 21.46
CA LYS A 14 2.05 -1.30 20.00
C LYS A 14 1.83 0.04 19.30
N MET A 15 0.80 0.79 19.71
CA MET A 15 0.48 2.10 19.12
C MET A 15 1.65 3.08 19.24
N VAL A 16 2.27 3.22 20.42
CA VAL A 16 3.40 4.15 20.59
C VAL A 16 4.65 3.70 19.85
N LEU A 17 4.90 2.39 19.73
CA LEU A 17 6.00 1.85 18.92
C LEU A 17 5.77 2.11 17.43
N GLU A 18 4.57 1.84 16.92
CA GLU A 18 4.19 2.11 15.53
C GLU A 18 4.39 3.59 15.19
N GLN A 19 3.85 4.49 16.03
CA GLN A 19 3.97 5.93 15.84
C GLN A 19 5.42 6.40 15.87
N SER A 20 6.21 5.92 16.84
CA SER A 20 7.62 6.29 16.97
C SER A 20 8.44 5.87 15.75
N LEU A 21 8.18 4.68 15.19
CA LEU A 21 8.85 4.27 13.96
C LEU A 21 8.50 5.21 12.80
N LEU A 22 7.22 5.51 12.59
CA LEU A 22 6.75 6.39 11.53
C LEU A 22 7.33 7.80 11.63
N ASP A 23 7.45 8.34 12.84
CA ASP A 23 8.04 9.66 13.06
C ASP A 23 9.53 9.68 12.72
N ILE A 24 10.29 8.62 13.05
CA ILE A 24 11.70 8.52 12.67
C ILE A 24 11.86 8.35 11.14
N MET A 25 10.95 7.62 10.50
CA MET A 25 10.97 7.38 9.05
C MET A 25 10.77 8.64 8.21
N LYS A 26 10.26 9.74 8.81
CA LYS A 26 10.22 11.05 8.15
C LYS A 26 11.62 11.60 7.87
N GLU A 27 12.60 11.21 8.67
CA GLU A 27 13.94 11.82 8.68
C GLU A 27 15.03 10.89 8.10
N LYS A 28 14.83 9.56 8.14
CA LYS A 28 15.84 8.59 7.68
C LYS A 28 15.25 7.25 7.24
N PRO A 29 15.93 6.51 6.34
CA PRO A 29 15.45 5.23 5.84
C PRO A 29 15.43 4.14 6.93
N ILE A 30 14.51 3.17 6.78
CA ILE A 30 14.28 2.06 7.73
C ILE A 30 15.56 1.30 8.11
N ASN A 31 16.50 1.12 7.18
CA ASN A 31 17.75 0.41 7.41
C ASN A 31 18.76 1.17 8.30
N LYS A 32 18.50 2.45 8.61
CA LYS A 32 19.28 3.29 9.54
C LYS A 32 18.57 3.51 10.88
N ILE A 33 17.39 2.92 11.06
CA ILE A 33 16.62 3.01 12.31
C ILE A 33 17.02 1.83 13.20
N THR A 34 17.33 2.11 14.46
CA THR A 34 17.65 1.08 15.46
C THR A 34 16.51 0.88 16.45
N VAL A 35 16.46 -0.29 17.09
CA VAL A 35 15.54 -0.53 18.23
C VAL A 35 15.73 0.53 19.32
N THR A 36 16.97 0.99 19.55
CA THR A 36 17.27 2.05 20.51
C THR A 36 16.58 3.37 20.15
N ASP A 37 16.59 3.76 18.88
CA ASP A 37 15.97 5.01 18.44
C ASP A 37 14.46 4.98 18.72
N ILE A 38 13.81 3.89 18.34
CA ILE A 38 12.37 3.69 18.54
C ILE A 38 12.04 3.66 20.03
N CYS A 39 12.79 2.89 20.83
CA CYS A 39 12.54 2.76 22.27
C CYS A 39 12.72 4.09 23.01
N LYS A 40 13.71 4.90 22.61
CA LYS A 40 13.94 6.24 23.17
C LYS A 40 12.79 7.18 22.87
N LEU A 41 12.30 7.18 21.63
CA LEU A 41 11.18 8.04 21.23
C LEU A 41 9.84 7.59 21.86
N ALA A 42 9.63 6.27 21.95
CA ALA A 42 8.41 5.69 22.50
C ALA A 42 8.34 5.71 24.03
N ASP A 43 9.44 6.01 24.72
CA ASP A 43 9.62 5.83 26.17
C ASP A 43 9.29 4.38 26.62
N ILE A 44 9.86 3.40 25.91
CA ILE A 44 9.63 1.96 26.14
C ILE A 44 10.96 1.25 26.35
N ASN A 45 11.00 0.31 27.29
CA ASN A 45 12.19 -0.52 27.51
C ASN A 45 12.43 -1.44 26.29
N ARG A 46 13.69 -1.61 25.88
CA ARG A 46 14.08 -2.53 24.79
C ARG A 46 13.55 -3.95 24.98
N ASN A 47 13.55 -4.47 26.21
CA ASN A 47 12.99 -5.80 26.49
C ASN A 47 11.50 -5.85 26.15
N THR A 48 10.75 -4.77 26.38
CA THR A 48 9.34 -4.67 26.00
C THR A 48 9.18 -4.59 24.47
N PHE A 49 10.05 -3.88 23.75
CA PHE A 49 10.05 -3.92 22.28
C PHE A 49 10.17 -5.37 21.77
N TYR A 50 11.14 -6.11 22.29
CA TYR A 50 11.39 -7.50 21.89
C TYR A 50 10.28 -8.49 22.29
N THR A 51 9.34 -8.09 23.16
CA THR A 51 8.12 -8.89 23.42
C THR A 51 7.07 -8.77 22.31
N HIS A 52 7.23 -7.79 21.42
CA HIS A 52 6.29 -7.50 20.34
C HIS A 52 6.90 -7.65 18.94
N TYR A 53 8.17 -7.28 18.77
CA TYR A 53 8.86 -7.26 17.47
C TYR A 53 10.34 -7.62 17.64
N SER A 54 10.90 -8.36 16.71
CA SER A 54 12.33 -8.72 16.66
C SER A 54 13.20 -7.60 16.09
N SER A 55 12.64 -6.70 15.26
CA SER A 55 13.39 -5.66 14.55
C SER A 55 12.51 -4.47 14.13
N PRO A 56 13.10 -3.31 13.79
CA PRO A 56 12.39 -2.19 13.15
C PRO A 56 11.68 -2.60 11.86
N GLN A 57 12.29 -3.50 11.07
CA GLN A 57 11.73 -4.00 9.82
C GLN A 57 10.46 -4.83 10.07
N GLU A 58 10.46 -5.69 11.09
CA GLU A 58 9.25 -6.45 11.45
C GLU A 58 8.12 -5.51 11.92
N LEU A 59 8.45 -4.46 12.67
CA LEU A 59 7.47 -3.45 13.06
C LEU A 59 6.90 -2.71 11.84
N LEU A 60 7.73 -2.35 10.85
CA LEU A 60 7.26 -1.75 9.61
C LEU A 60 6.30 -2.68 8.85
N ILE A 61 6.69 -3.95 8.67
CA ILE A 61 5.86 -4.97 8.03
C ILE A 61 4.52 -5.13 8.77
N HIS A 62 4.51 -5.02 10.11
CA HIS A 62 3.26 -5.05 10.88
C HIS A 62 2.35 -3.86 10.56
N ILE A 63 2.91 -2.65 10.48
CA ILE A 63 2.18 -1.42 10.11
C ILE A 63 1.60 -1.55 8.70
N GLU A 64 2.42 -2.00 7.75
CA GLU A 64 2.05 -2.23 6.36
C GLU A 64 0.94 -3.25 6.23
N ASN A 65 1.06 -4.41 6.88
CA ASN A 65 0.02 -5.45 6.84
C ASN A 65 -1.28 -4.95 7.46
N LYS A 66 -1.23 -4.21 8.58
CA LYS A 66 -2.42 -3.60 9.19
C LYS A 66 -3.11 -2.62 8.24
N PHE A 67 -2.35 -1.87 7.45
CA PHE A 67 -2.91 -0.99 6.43
C PHE A 67 -3.43 -1.76 5.21
N PHE A 68 -2.69 -2.78 4.77
CA PHE A 68 -3.07 -3.68 3.69
C PHE A 68 -4.41 -4.37 3.99
N ASP A 69 -4.57 -4.92 5.19
CA ASP A 69 -5.80 -5.60 5.63
C ASP A 69 -7.01 -4.65 5.63
N LYS A 70 -6.80 -3.39 6.03
CA LYS A 70 -7.85 -2.35 5.96
C LYS A 70 -8.26 -2.08 4.51
N ILE A 71 -7.32 -2.03 3.59
CA ILE A 71 -7.60 -1.86 2.17
C ILE A 71 -8.33 -3.09 1.64
N GLN A 72 -7.79 -4.29 1.84
CA GLN A 72 -8.34 -5.53 1.33
C GLN A 72 -9.77 -5.79 1.82
N SER A 73 -10.05 -5.56 3.12
CA SER A 73 -11.40 -5.72 3.68
C SER A 73 -12.40 -4.67 3.20
N SER A 74 -11.92 -3.55 2.65
CA SER A 74 -12.77 -2.47 2.14
C SER A 74 -13.09 -2.61 0.66
N ILE A 75 -12.29 -3.36 -0.09
CA ILE A 75 -12.52 -3.63 -1.50
C ILE A 75 -13.62 -4.71 -1.60
N ASN A 76 -14.86 -4.29 -1.38
CA ASN A 76 -16.04 -5.10 -1.70
C ASN A 76 -16.17 -5.20 -3.22
N SER A 77 -16.35 -6.43 -3.71
CA SER A 77 -16.54 -6.76 -5.11
C SER A 77 -17.70 -5.95 -5.70
N GLU A 78 -17.42 -5.09 -6.68
CA GLU A 78 -18.03 -5.13 -8.02
C GLU A 78 -17.71 -3.89 -8.87
N VAL A 79 -17.37 -2.73 -8.29
CA VAL A 79 -17.07 -1.53 -9.10
C VAL A 79 -15.99 -0.63 -8.48
N ASN A 80 -14.87 -0.46 -9.21
CA ASN A 80 -13.83 0.58 -9.03
C ASN A 80 -12.82 0.42 -7.86
N CYS A 81 -12.10 -0.71 -7.81
CA CYS A 81 -11.08 -1.02 -6.80
C CYS A 81 -9.99 0.08 -6.63
N ILE A 82 -9.58 0.74 -7.73
CA ILE A 82 -8.56 1.80 -7.67
C ILE A 82 -9.09 3.03 -6.92
N GLN A 83 -10.37 3.37 -7.07
CA GLN A 83 -10.97 4.48 -6.32
C GLN A 83 -10.98 4.20 -4.82
N ASP A 84 -11.32 2.97 -4.42
CA ASP A 84 -11.31 2.58 -3.00
C ASP A 84 -9.90 2.64 -2.41
N ILE A 85 -8.89 2.18 -3.15
CA ILE A 85 -7.48 2.32 -2.77
C ILE A 85 -7.14 3.81 -2.58
N CYS A 86 -7.49 4.67 -3.55
CA CYS A 86 -7.24 6.11 -3.44
C CYS A 86 -7.95 6.74 -2.23
N GLN A 87 -9.17 6.28 -1.92
CA GLN A 87 -9.94 6.76 -0.77
C GLN A 87 -9.25 6.37 0.54
N ARG A 88 -8.80 5.12 0.68
CA ARG A 88 -8.07 4.65 1.87
C ARG A 88 -6.72 5.33 2.03
N ILE A 89 -6.05 5.70 0.93
CA ILE A 89 -4.82 6.50 0.96
C ILE A 89 -5.10 7.87 1.59
N VAL A 90 -6.16 8.57 1.19
CA VAL A 90 -6.51 9.89 1.75
C VAL A 90 -6.89 9.79 3.22
N GLU A 91 -7.69 8.79 3.61
CA GLU A 91 -8.08 8.56 5.00
C GLU A 91 -6.90 8.27 5.94
N ASN A 92 -5.80 7.74 5.39
CA ASN A 92 -4.58 7.44 6.12
C ASN A 92 -3.40 8.30 5.59
N SER A 93 -3.70 9.53 5.16
CA SER A 93 -2.77 10.41 4.44
C SER A 93 -1.40 10.56 5.10
N GLU A 94 -1.34 10.77 6.42
CA GLU A 94 -0.06 10.91 7.14
C GLU A 94 0.78 9.62 7.09
N LEU A 95 0.15 8.46 7.27
CA LEU A 95 0.82 7.17 7.12
C LEU A 95 1.31 6.99 5.67
N CYS A 96 0.44 7.23 4.69
CA CYS A 96 0.75 7.03 3.29
C CYS A 96 1.85 7.98 2.78
N LYS A 97 1.89 9.23 3.24
CA LYS A 97 2.98 10.15 2.93
C LYS A 97 4.33 9.60 3.39
N ILE A 98 4.38 8.94 4.55
CA ILE A 98 5.60 8.34 5.09
C ILE A 98 5.95 7.06 4.34
N LEU A 99 4.99 6.12 4.23
CA LEU A 99 5.20 4.82 3.57
C LEU A 99 5.54 4.94 2.08
N PHE A 100 5.13 6.03 1.42
CA PHE A 100 5.37 6.27 0.00
C PHE A 100 6.30 7.48 -0.24
N SER A 101 7.02 7.91 0.81
CA SER A 101 8.13 8.86 0.70
C SER A 101 9.37 8.21 0.07
N GLU A 102 10.44 8.98 -0.07
CA GLU A 102 11.75 8.46 -0.47
C GLU A 102 12.30 7.37 0.48
N TYR A 103 11.89 7.39 1.76
CA TYR A 103 12.34 6.46 2.80
C TYR A 103 11.38 5.31 3.08
N GLY A 104 10.21 5.33 2.43
CA GLY A 104 9.19 4.31 2.56
C GLY A 104 9.45 3.05 1.74
N ASP A 105 8.60 2.02 1.92
CA ASP A 105 8.70 0.79 1.15
C ASP A 105 8.04 0.94 -0.22
N LYS A 106 8.88 0.96 -1.26
CA LYS A 106 8.44 1.08 -2.66
C LYS A 106 7.67 -0.15 -3.14
N GLU A 107 7.97 -1.33 -2.60
CA GLU A 107 7.30 -2.57 -2.98
C GLU A 107 5.92 -2.67 -2.34
N PHE A 108 5.72 -2.03 -1.19
CA PHE A 108 4.42 -2.00 -0.54
C PHE A 108 3.33 -1.32 -1.39
N LEU A 109 3.63 -0.19 -2.05
CA LEU A 109 2.66 0.46 -2.93
C LEU A 109 2.31 -0.41 -4.15
N LYS A 110 3.29 -1.09 -4.74
CA LYS A 110 3.06 -2.06 -5.82
C LYS A 110 2.14 -3.17 -5.34
N LYS A 111 2.36 -3.72 -4.14
CA LYS A 111 1.52 -4.74 -3.52
C LYS A 111 0.05 -4.27 -3.39
N LEU A 112 -0.19 -3.02 -3.02
CA LEU A 112 -1.55 -2.45 -2.94
C LEU A 112 -2.23 -2.38 -4.31
N ILE A 113 -1.50 -1.89 -5.33
CA ILE A 113 -2.05 -1.77 -6.69
C ILE A 113 -2.32 -3.14 -7.30
N ASN A 114 -1.45 -4.12 -7.04
CA ASN A 114 -1.63 -5.49 -7.54
C ASN A 114 -2.98 -6.09 -7.12
N ILE A 115 -3.52 -5.75 -5.94
CA ILE A 115 -4.87 -6.21 -5.53
C ILE A 115 -5.94 -5.79 -6.55
N ALA A 116 -5.87 -4.56 -7.06
CA ALA A 116 -6.81 -4.07 -8.07
C ALA A 116 -6.54 -4.69 -9.44
N TYR A 117 -5.27 -4.93 -9.78
CA TYR A 117 -4.88 -5.48 -11.08
C TYR A 117 -5.14 -6.98 -11.21
N ASP A 118 -4.95 -7.79 -10.18
CA ASP A 118 -5.25 -9.24 -10.20
C ASP A 118 -6.74 -9.50 -10.49
N LYS A 119 -7.62 -8.67 -9.91
CA LYS A 119 -9.06 -8.69 -10.21
C LYS A 119 -9.32 -8.29 -11.65
N THR A 120 -8.66 -7.23 -12.11
CA THR A 120 -8.82 -6.69 -13.47
C THR A 120 -8.33 -7.69 -14.54
N LEU A 121 -7.21 -8.38 -14.30
CA LEU A 121 -6.66 -9.37 -15.22
C LEU A 121 -7.57 -10.60 -15.34
N THR A 122 -8.16 -11.05 -14.23
CA THR A 122 -9.16 -12.13 -14.24
C THR A 122 -10.36 -11.74 -15.11
N GLN A 123 -10.90 -10.53 -14.90
CA GLN A 123 -12.00 -10.00 -15.72
C GLN A 123 -11.62 -9.88 -17.20
N TRP A 124 -10.39 -9.46 -17.51
CA TRP A 124 -9.92 -9.37 -18.90
C TRP A 124 -9.80 -10.73 -19.57
N LYS A 125 -9.24 -11.73 -18.87
CA LYS A 125 -9.15 -13.10 -19.40
C LYS A 125 -10.54 -13.67 -19.70
N GLU A 126 -11.53 -13.38 -18.86
CA GLU A 126 -12.93 -13.77 -19.07
C GLU A 126 -13.56 -13.08 -20.29
N VAL A 127 -13.35 -11.77 -20.45
CA VAL A 127 -13.92 -10.99 -21.57
C VAL A 127 -13.28 -11.32 -22.92
N LEU A 128 -11.97 -11.56 -22.94
CA LEU A 128 -11.21 -11.80 -24.17
C LEU A 128 -11.36 -13.24 -24.66
N GLY A 129 -11.52 -14.21 -23.76
CA GLY A 129 -11.51 -15.63 -24.09
C GLY A 129 -10.10 -16.17 -24.37
N GLU A 130 -9.90 -17.47 -24.12
CA GLU A 130 -8.62 -18.13 -24.35
C GLU A 130 -8.21 -18.09 -25.83
N GLY A 131 -6.94 -17.73 -26.11
CA GLY A 131 -6.37 -17.69 -27.46
C GLY A 131 -6.50 -16.36 -28.21
N ASN A 132 -7.20 -15.37 -27.65
CA ASN A 132 -7.40 -14.06 -28.30
C ASN A 132 -6.38 -12.98 -27.91
N TYR A 133 -5.35 -13.33 -27.13
CA TYR A 133 -4.29 -12.43 -26.71
C TYR A 133 -2.92 -13.13 -26.74
N ASN A 134 -1.84 -12.35 -26.87
CA ASN A 134 -0.48 -12.83 -26.70
C ASN A 134 -0.09 -12.73 -25.22
N GLY A 135 0.32 -13.85 -24.62
CA GLY A 135 0.69 -13.91 -23.20
C GLY A 135 1.87 -13.00 -22.84
N ASP A 136 2.88 -12.93 -23.69
CA ASP A 136 4.09 -12.12 -23.46
C ASP A 136 3.78 -10.62 -23.51
N GLU A 137 2.96 -10.20 -24.49
CA GLU A 137 2.52 -8.80 -24.59
C GLU A 137 1.60 -8.41 -23.42
N LEU A 138 0.75 -9.34 -22.98
CA LEU A 138 -0.12 -9.13 -21.83
C LEU A 138 0.68 -8.95 -20.52
N GLU A 139 1.75 -9.72 -20.34
CA GLU A 139 2.66 -9.56 -19.20
C GLU A 139 3.37 -8.21 -19.23
N LEU A 140 3.89 -7.78 -20.39
CA LEU A 140 4.51 -6.46 -20.53
C LEU A 140 3.52 -5.31 -20.27
N LEU A 141 2.30 -5.44 -20.77
CA LEU A 141 1.22 -4.47 -20.53
C LEU A 141 0.84 -4.40 -19.05
N TYR A 142 0.82 -5.54 -18.36
CA TYR A 142 0.58 -5.62 -16.91
C TYR A 142 1.67 -4.88 -16.13
N ILE A 143 2.95 -5.18 -16.42
CA ILE A 143 4.11 -4.51 -15.81
C ILE A 143 4.04 -3.00 -16.05
N TYR A 144 3.78 -2.57 -17.29
CA TYR A 144 3.66 -1.16 -17.63
C TYR A 144 2.52 -0.48 -16.84
N SER A 145 1.35 -1.10 -16.79
CA SER A 145 0.16 -0.51 -16.17
C SER A 145 0.31 -0.36 -14.65
N ILE A 146 0.90 -1.35 -13.97
CA ILE A 146 1.17 -1.26 -12.53
C ILE A 146 2.22 -0.21 -12.24
N ASN A 147 3.36 -0.23 -12.94
CA ASN A 147 4.43 0.72 -12.67
C ASN A 147 4.00 2.16 -12.98
N GLY A 148 3.22 2.37 -14.06
CA GLY A 148 2.62 3.66 -14.38
C GLY A 148 1.64 4.13 -13.30
N SER A 149 0.78 3.25 -12.81
CA SER A 149 -0.17 3.56 -11.74
C SER A 149 0.54 3.89 -10.42
N VAL A 150 1.58 3.13 -10.06
CA VAL A 150 2.42 3.41 -8.88
C VAL A 150 3.03 4.80 -9.00
N ALA A 151 3.63 5.14 -10.14
CA ALA A 151 4.24 6.45 -10.35
C ALA A 151 3.22 7.59 -10.21
N ILE A 152 2.02 7.44 -10.78
CA ILE A 152 0.93 8.43 -10.66
C ILE A 152 0.52 8.60 -9.19
N LEU A 153 0.29 7.49 -8.46
CA LEU A 153 -0.11 7.55 -7.05
C LEU A 153 0.99 8.13 -6.16
N GLN A 154 2.26 7.76 -6.36
CA GLN A 154 3.38 8.33 -5.62
C GLN A 154 3.45 9.85 -5.82
N ASN A 155 3.37 10.31 -7.07
CA ASN A 155 3.40 11.74 -7.36
C ASN A 155 2.20 12.47 -6.74
N TRP A 156 1.00 11.88 -6.79
CA TRP A 156 -0.19 12.45 -6.17
C TRP A 156 -0.09 12.52 -4.65
N ILE A 157 0.41 11.47 -3.99
CA ILE A 157 0.62 11.42 -2.54
C ILE A 157 1.64 12.48 -2.09
N GLN A 158 2.79 12.53 -2.77
CA GLN A 158 3.87 13.48 -2.47
C GLN A 158 3.48 14.92 -2.81
N GLY A 159 2.64 15.11 -3.84
CA GLY A 159 2.05 16.39 -4.20
C GLY A 159 0.91 16.86 -3.29
N GLY A 160 0.68 16.20 -2.15
CA GLY A 160 -0.31 16.61 -1.15
C GLY A 160 -1.75 16.19 -1.45
N MET A 161 -1.96 15.25 -2.39
CA MET A 161 -3.26 14.69 -2.74
C MET A 161 -4.31 15.74 -3.16
N VAL A 162 -3.89 16.75 -3.93
CA VAL A 162 -4.75 17.89 -4.34
C VAL A 162 -5.98 17.43 -5.14
N LYS A 163 -5.80 16.48 -6.07
CA LYS A 163 -6.92 15.88 -6.81
C LYS A 163 -7.70 14.93 -5.92
N SER A 164 -9.02 14.85 -6.08
CA SER A 164 -9.83 13.89 -5.32
C SER A 164 -9.47 12.44 -5.68
N PRO A 165 -9.70 11.47 -4.77
CA PRO A 165 -9.54 10.05 -5.05
C PRO A 165 -10.21 9.59 -6.35
N LYS A 166 -11.43 10.08 -6.61
CA LYS A 166 -12.19 9.77 -7.82
C LYS A 166 -11.52 10.28 -9.09
N GLU A 167 -10.97 11.50 -9.07
CA GLU A 167 -10.31 12.08 -10.24
C GLU A 167 -9.05 11.30 -10.63
N ILE A 168 -8.22 10.94 -9.65
CA ILE A 168 -7.00 10.16 -9.88
C ILE A 168 -7.33 8.74 -10.34
N ALA A 169 -8.30 8.09 -9.69
CA ALA A 169 -8.73 6.76 -10.08
C ALA A 169 -9.28 6.75 -11.52
N SER A 170 -10.11 7.73 -11.87
CA SER A 170 -10.65 7.86 -13.24
C SER A 170 -9.56 8.09 -14.28
N PHE A 171 -8.49 8.82 -13.93
CA PHE A 171 -7.35 9.02 -14.81
C PHE A 171 -6.56 7.72 -15.04
N ILE A 172 -6.23 7.01 -13.96
CA ILE A 172 -5.51 5.72 -14.02
C ILE A 172 -6.31 4.70 -14.84
N ASP A 173 -7.60 4.58 -14.57
CA ASP A 173 -8.50 3.67 -15.29
C ASP A 173 -8.61 4.04 -16.78
N LYS A 174 -8.76 5.33 -17.10
CA LYS A 174 -8.78 5.80 -18.49
C LYS A 174 -7.48 5.42 -19.21
N VAL A 175 -6.32 5.75 -18.65
CA VAL A 175 -5.02 5.43 -19.27
C VAL A 175 -4.85 3.92 -19.46
N SER A 176 -5.21 3.12 -18.45
CA SER A 176 -5.13 1.66 -18.50
C SER A 176 -5.99 1.09 -19.62
N ARG A 177 -7.26 1.52 -19.72
CA ARG A 177 -8.18 1.07 -20.79
C ARG A 177 -7.68 1.45 -22.18
N TYR A 178 -7.17 2.67 -22.37
CA TYR A 178 -6.62 3.10 -23.66
C TYR A 178 -5.35 2.33 -24.03
N ALA A 179 -4.45 2.06 -23.08
CA ALA A 179 -3.23 1.28 -23.33
C ALA A 179 -3.55 -0.17 -23.72
N CYS A 180 -4.60 -0.73 -23.13
CA CYS A 180 -5.07 -2.09 -23.36
C CYS A 180 -5.77 -2.30 -24.71
N ASN A 181 -6.53 -1.31 -25.18
CA ASN A 181 -7.43 -1.44 -26.33
C ASN A 181 -6.77 -2.03 -27.61
N PRO A 182 -5.59 -1.57 -28.05
CA PRO A 182 -4.95 -2.08 -29.27
C PRO A 182 -4.55 -3.56 -29.21
N PHE A 183 -4.29 -4.09 -28.02
CA PHE A 183 -3.89 -5.49 -27.82
C PHE A 183 -5.09 -6.45 -27.83
N PHE A 184 -6.31 -5.91 -27.70
CA PHE A 184 -7.55 -6.66 -27.53
C PHE A 184 -8.48 -6.54 -28.73
N ASN A 185 -8.46 -5.41 -29.42
CA ASN A 185 -9.19 -5.23 -30.67
C ASN A 185 -8.23 -5.36 -31.84
N LYS A 186 -7.97 -6.61 -32.26
CA LYS A 186 -7.38 -6.87 -33.57
C LYS A 186 -8.40 -6.50 -34.65
N ASN A 187 -8.30 -5.27 -35.17
CA ASN A 187 -8.76 -4.96 -36.52
C ASN A 187 -7.65 -5.30 -37.51
#